data_AF-A0A9W6HQU8-F1
#
_entry.id   AF-A0A9W6HQU8-F1
#
_cell.length_a   1.000
_cell.length_b   1.000
_cell.length_c   1.000
_cell.angle_alpha   90.00
_cell.angle_beta   90.00
_cell.angle_gamma   90.00
#
_symmetry.space_group_name_H-M   'P 1'
#
loop_
_entity.id
_entity.type
_entity.pdbx_description
1 polymer ?
#
loop_
_entity_poly.entity_id
_entity_poly.type
_entity_poly.pdbx_seq_one_letter_code
_entity_poly.pdbx_strand_id
1 'polypeptide(L)'
;MNGRALAALEIWHARNSAGRDRAFAVYMAFMVALVAVVPVARAVWVSVTSPAGVALFADVAAPGVASVIVAVLWAGALLVGRVRGPALLAPFLTHTLAMSDLRGTDIFLRPMLRATALITTATTTVAVTIGASLAQHGIVSVLDVLLFGVGGALVGAVTGVLWLAGQAFPRAAAVAALSILFLAFLAFATPVLQVVLPWAWVGYPTQMQAPMIAALAALTVALLAAVPPLLNHLRHETLMAQSVRWDALVTHATGMDFASAVSTYQTRPRIGRRWRAVKPRRALSATFFVRDAIGAMRTPGRLAIGVAALAASGMLLALALTPGAPAWLLGAAAGVIAFGGLGPLTDGLRHAASMAADFSPYGVSDRTLVAYHLLFPLVVTVAVLLAVVGVAALLMAVPPGSAVLSALLLGVFALGIRVSNAVKGPMPTTLLAPMPTPMGDPMAAVRVIWALDALVLAALLGAAAASLFSMPLLFAGIAVAIVGTAAMRWQRRR
;
A
#
# COMPACT_ATOMS: atom_id res chain seq x y z
N MET A 1 17.02 -28.04 -1.71
CA MET A 1 17.91 -27.31 -2.66
C MET A 1 19.01 -28.26 -3.08
N ASN A 2 19.00 -28.67 -4.34
CA ASN A 2 20.08 -29.45 -4.94
C ASN A 2 21.40 -28.65 -4.91
N GLY A 3 22.53 -29.31 -4.60
CA GLY A 3 23.86 -28.68 -4.55
C GLY A 3 24.25 -27.97 -5.86
N ARG A 4 23.76 -28.45 -7.01
CA ARG A 4 23.98 -27.79 -8.31
C ARG A 4 23.35 -26.39 -8.40
N ALA A 5 22.15 -26.21 -7.87
CA ALA A 5 21.46 -24.92 -7.86
C ALA A 5 22.13 -23.92 -6.91
N LEU A 6 22.62 -24.40 -5.77
CA LEU A 6 23.39 -23.59 -4.83
C LEU A 6 24.70 -23.10 -5.45
N ALA A 7 25.46 -23.99 -6.08
CA ALA A 7 26.72 -23.62 -6.74
C ALA A 7 26.50 -22.57 -7.84
N ALA A 8 25.46 -22.73 -8.68
CA ALA A 8 25.13 -21.74 -9.71
C ALA A 8 24.77 -20.37 -9.12
N LEU A 9 23.98 -20.33 -8.04
CA LEU A 9 23.65 -19.10 -7.32
C LEU A 9 24.87 -18.47 -6.67
N GLU A 10 25.77 -19.27 -6.09
CA GLU A 10 27.01 -18.79 -5.48
C GLU A 10 27.94 -18.16 -6.51
N ILE A 11 28.14 -18.80 -7.67
CA ILE A 11 28.94 -18.24 -8.78
C ILE A 11 28.34 -16.92 -9.27
N TRP A 12 27.01 -16.88 -9.46
CA TRP A 12 26.32 -15.66 -9.87
C TRP A 12 26.50 -14.54 -8.83
N HIS A 13 26.29 -14.84 -7.55
CA HIS A 13 26.48 -13.88 -6.49
C HIS A 13 27.92 -13.40 -6.35
N ALA A 14 28.91 -14.29 -6.50
CA ALA A 14 30.32 -13.93 -6.47
C ALA A 14 30.69 -12.95 -7.60
N ARG A 15 30.13 -13.15 -8.81
CA ARG A 15 30.35 -12.28 -9.96
C ARG A 15 29.64 -10.93 -9.85
N ASN A 16 28.49 -10.88 -9.18
CA ASN A 16 27.71 -9.66 -9.00
C ASN A 16 27.95 -8.94 -7.67
N SER A 17 28.72 -9.50 -6.73
CA SER A 17 29.06 -8.84 -5.47
C SER A 17 30.39 -8.11 -5.58
N ALA A 18 30.35 -6.80 -5.81
CA ALA A 18 31.50 -5.96 -5.49
C ALA A 18 31.70 -5.99 -3.96
N GLY A 19 32.75 -6.64 -3.47
CA GLY A 19 32.99 -6.84 -2.03
C GLY A 19 33.03 -5.55 -1.19
N ARG A 20 33.28 -4.40 -1.84
CA ARG A 20 33.32 -3.06 -1.22
C ARG A 20 31.92 -2.50 -0.88
N ASP A 21 30.86 -3.02 -1.49
CA ASP A 21 29.49 -2.51 -1.29
C ASP A 21 28.79 -3.03 -0.03
N ARG A 22 29.23 -4.16 0.55
CA ARG A 22 28.54 -4.76 1.70
C ARG A 22 28.68 -3.94 2.99
N ALA A 23 29.88 -3.45 3.28
CA ALA A 23 30.13 -2.63 4.47
C ALA A 23 29.37 -1.30 4.40
N PHE A 24 29.38 -0.66 3.22
CA PHE A 24 28.59 0.55 2.98
C PHE A 24 27.08 0.28 3.08
N ALA A 25 26.58 -0.82 2.53
CA ALA A 25 25.17 -1.20 2.64
C ALA A 25 24.74 -1.46 4.10
N VAL A 26 25.58 -2.11 4.91
CA VAL A 26 25.33 -2.32 6.34
C VAL A 26 25.31 -0.98 7.08
N TYR A 27 26.29 -0.11 6.83
CA TYR A 27 26.31 1.24 7.40
C TYR A 27 25.05 2.04 7.02
N MET A 28 24.68 2.05 5.74
CA MET A 28 23.48 2.73 5.26
C MET A 28 22.20 2.15 5.88
N ALA A 29 22.08 0.82 5.99
CA ALA A 29 20.96 0.17 6.64
C ALA A 29 20.86 0.58 8.12
N PHE A 30 21.99 0.63 8.82
CA PHE A 30 22.07 1.07 10.21
C PHE A 30 21.67 2.55 10.38
N MET A 31 22.18 3.44 9.53
CA MET A 31 21.81 4.86 9.54
C MET A 31 20.31 5.07 9.25
N VAL A 32 19.77 4.40 8.24
CA VAL A 32 18.32 4.44 7.93
C VAL A 32 17.50 3.90 9.10
N ALA A 33 17.93 2.81 9.72
CA ALA A 33 17.26 2.26 10.89
C ALA A 33 17.22 3.28 12.04
N LEU A 34 18.35 3.92 12.38
CA LEU A 34 18.44 4.85 13.50
C LEU A 34 17.71 6.17 13.22
N VAL A 35 17.85 6.75 12.02
CA VAL A 35 17.33 8.08 11.70
C VAL A 35 15.86 8.06 11.28
N ALA A 36 15.41 7.01 10.60
CA ALA A 36 14.04 6.93 10.07
C ALA A 36 13.18 5.89 10.79
N VAL A 37 13.67 4.65 10.92
CA VAL A 37 12.84 3.55 11.45
C VAL A 37 12.59 3.71 12.95
N VAL A 38 13.61 4.02 13.75
CA VAL A 38 13.48 4.14 15.21
C VAL A 38 12.53 5.27 15.63
N PRO A 39 12.60 6.50 15.09
CA PRO A 39 11.66 7.56 15.46
C PRO A 39 10.22 7.21 15.08
N VAL A 40 10.00 6.60 13.91
CA VAL A 40 8.66 6.14 13.48
C VAL A 40 8.16 5.04 14.40
N ALA A 41 8.99 4.04 14.70
CA ALA A 41 8.64 2.94 15.61
C ALA A 41 8.30 3.47 17.01
N ARG A 42 9.07 4.44 17.53
CA ARG A 42 8.79 5.11 18.79
C ARG A 42 7.47 5.88 18.74
N ALA A 43 7.20 6.61 17.66
CA ALA A 43 5.96 7.38 17.51
C ALA A 43 4.73 6.46 17.44
N VAL A 44 4.84 5.33 16.74
CA VAL A 44 3.82 4.28 16.74
C VAL A 44 3.65 3.69 18.13
N TRP A 45 4.73 3.31 18.81
CA TRP A 45 4.68 2.75 20.16
C TRP A 45 3.97 3.69 21.13
N VAL A 46 4.38 4.96 21.18
CA VAL A 46 3.76 6.00 22.03
C VAL A 46 2.28 6.19 21.70
N SER A 47 1.87 6.02 20.43
CA SER A 47 0.45 6.08 20.06
C SER A 47 -0.33 4.88 20.57
N VAL A 48 0.20 3.69 20.33
CA VAL A 48 -0.44 2.41 20.63
C VAL A 48 -0.57 2.23 22.14
N THR A 49 0.39 2.73 22.94
CA THR A 49 0.36 2.69 24.42
C THR A 49 -0.29 3.92 25.05
N SER A 50 -0.74 4.90 24.27
CA SER A 50 -1.52 6.01 24.81
C SER A 50 -2.89 5.52 25.29
N PRO A 51 -3.56 6.23 26.23
CA PRO A 51 -4.92 5.89 26.65
C PRO A 51 -5.88 5.73 25.46
N ALA A 52 -5.67 6.55 24.43
CA ALA A 52 -6.42 6.53 23.19
C ALA A 52 -6.20 5.26 22.36
N GLY A 53 -4.95 4.84 22.20
CA GLY A 53 -4.59 3.60 21.51
C GLY A 53 -5.11 2.37 22.26
N VAL A 54 -4.97 2.36 23.57
CA VAL A 54 -5.46 1.28 24.43
C VAL A 54 -6.98 1.16 24.37
N ALA A 55 -7.71 2.28 24.44
CA ALA A 55 -9.17 2.30 24.29
C ALA A 55 -9.60 1.73 22.93
N LEU A 56 -8.91 2.10 21.84
CA LEU A 56 -9.17 1.58 20.50
C LEU A 56 -8.99 0.05 20.43
N PHE A 57 -7.95 -0.48 21.08
CA PHE A 57 -7.69 -1.93 21.10
C PHE A 57 -8.58 -2.68 22.07
N ALA A 58 -9.03 -2.05 23.16
CA ALA A 58 -9.94 -2.67 24.12
C ALA A 58 -11.41 -2.66 23.67
N ASP A 59 -11.72 -1.98 22.56
CA ASP A 59 -13.09 -1.88 22.04
C ASP A 59 -13.69 -3.24 21.67
N VAL A 60 -15.00 -3.39 21.90
CA VAL A 60 -15.73 -4.64 21.62
C VAL A 60 -15.72 -5.02 20.13
N ALA A 61 -15.57 -4.06 19.23
CA ALA A 61 -15.47 -4.28 17.79
C ALA A 61 -14.06 -4.66 17.33
N ALA A 62 -13.02 -4.49 18.15
CA ALA A 62 -11.62 -4.72 17.77
C ALA A 62 -11.36 -6.15 17.23
N PRO A 63 -11.91 -7.24 17.80
CA PRO A 63 -11.79 -8.58 17.22
C PRO A 63 -12.39 -8.69 15.81
N GLY A 64 -13.57 -8.11 15.60
CA GLY A 64 -14.24 -8.09 14.29
C GLY A 64 -13.43 -7.32 13.24
N VAL A 65 -12.87 -6.18 13.62
CA VAL A 65 -11.99 -5.38 12.74
C VAL A 65 -10.70 -6.14 12.43
N ALA A 66 -10.06 -6.78 13.41
CA ALA A 66 -8.88 -7.60 13.19
C ALA A 66 -9.15 -8.74 12.20
N SER A 67 -10.30 -9.40 12.34
CA SER A 67 -10.76 -10.45 11.42
C SER A 67 -10.90 -9.95 9.98
N VAL A 68 -11.50 -8.77 9.79
CA VAL A 68 -11.63 -8.13 8.47
C VAL A 68 -10.26 -7.76 7.90
N ILE A 69 -9.34 -7.23 8.72
CA ILE A 69 -7.97 -6.90 8.29
C ILE A 69 -7.25 -8.15 7.80
N VAL A 70 -7.35 -9.26 8.52
CA VAL A 70 -6.75 -10.55 8.13
C VAL A 70 -7.36 -11.05 6.81
N ALA A 71 -8.69 -10.97 6.66
CA ALA A 71 -9.34 -11.35 5.42
C ALA A 71 -8.88 -10.49 4.23
N VAL A 72 -8.76 -9.17 4.42
CA VAL A 72 -8.22 -8.24 3.41
C VAL A 72 -6.77 -8.56 3.09
N LEU A 73 -5.95 -8.89 4.08
CA LEU A 73 -4.55 -9.29 3.90
C LEU A 73 -4.46 -10.57 3.06
N TRP A 74 -5.27 -11.59 3.36
CA TRP A 74 -5.30 -12.87 2.63
C TRP A 74 -5.81 -12.72 1.20
N ALA A 75 -6.91 -11.97 1.01
CA ALA A 75 -7.41 -11.62 -0.32
C ALA A 75 -6.38 -10.79 -1.11
N GLY A 76 -5.74 -9.84 -0.45
CA GLY A 76 -4.66 -9.02 -0.99
C GLY A 76 -3.47 -9.85 -1.44
N ALA A 77 -3.03 -10.81 -0.63
CA ALA A 77 -1.94 -11.73 -0.97
C ALA A 77 -2.23 -12.54 -2.25
N LEU A 78 -3.44 -13.11 -2.37
CA LEU A 78 -3.89 -13.79 -3.59
C LEU A 78 -3.84 -12.86 -4.81
N LEU A 79 -4.32 -11.62 -4.67
CA LEU A 79 -4.35 -10.65 -5.76
C LEU A 79 -2.95 -10.15 -6.15
N VAL A 80 -2.10 -9.87 -5.17
CA VAL A 80 -0.71 -9.43 -5.38
C VAL A 80 0.09 -10.54 -6.04
N GLY A 81 -0.11 -11.81 -5.66
CA GLY A 81 0.57 -12.97 -6.26
C GLY A 81 0.40 -13.07 -7.77
N ARG A 82 -0.75 -12.67 -8.29
CA ARG A 82 -1.04 -12.60 -9.73
C ARG A 82 -0.07 -11.68 -10.47
N VAL A 83 0.32 -10.60 -9.81
CA VAL A 83 1.08 -9.49 -10.40
C VAL A 83 2.57 -9.65 -10.11
N ARG A 84 2.90 -9.99 -8.86
CA ARG A 84 4.24 -10.26 -8.34
C ARG A 84 4.13 -11.31 -7.25
N GLY A 85 4.62 -12.51 -7.50
CA GLY A 85 4.65 -13.58 -6.50
C GLY A 85 5.89 -13.59 -5.61
N PRO A 86 5.90 -14.43 -4.56
CA PRO A 86 7.01 -14.56 -3.62
C PRO A 86 8.20 -15.37 -4.16
N ALA A 87 7.95 -16.30 -5.09
CA ALA A 87 8.97 -17.13 -5.72
C ALA A 87 9.55 -16.41 -6.95
N LEU A 88 10.45 -15.45 -6.73
CA LEU A 88 11.02 -14.63 -7.80
C LEU A 88 12.54 -14.55 -7.71
N LEU A 89 13.20 -14.72 -8.85
CA LEU A 89 14.65 -14.58 -9.04
C LEU A 89 14.92 -13.49 -10.08
N ALA A 90 16.19 -13.10 -10.24
CA ALA A 90 16.61 -12.21 -11.32
C ALA A 90 16.23 -12.79 -12.69
N PRO A 91 15.96 -11.97 -13.72
CA PRO A 91 15.51 -12.47 -15.04
C PRO A 91 16.43 -13.54 -15.62
N PHE A 92 17.75 -13.32 -15.60
CA PHE A 92 18.72 -14.29 -16.11
C PHE A 92 18.64 -15.65 -15.37
N LEU A 93 18.63 -15.64 -14.03
CA LEU A 93 18.50 -16.86 -13.22
C LEU A 93 17.16 -17.55 -13.41
N THR A 94 16.08 -16.78 -13.56
CA THR A 94 14.76 -17.32 -13.84
C THR A 94 14.74 -18.01 -15.21
N HIS A 95 15.42 -17.46 -16.21
CA HIS A 95 15.53 -18.08 -17.53
C HIS A 95 16.33 -19.39 -17.47
N THR A 96 17.55 -19.33 -16.95
CA THR A 96 18.49 -20.47 -16.96
C THR A 96 18.02 -21.62 -16.08
N LEU A 97 17.48 -21.34 -14.89
CA LEU A 97 17.05 -22.38 -13.96
C LEU A 97 15.69 -22.98 -14.34
N ALA A 98 14.76 -22.19 -14.90
CA ALA A 98 13.47 -22.72 -15.32
C ALA A 98 13.53 -23.57 -16.60
N MET A 99 14.60 -23.44 -17.39
CA MET A 99 14.87 -24.29 -18.56
C MET A 99 15.65 -25.57 -18.19
N SER A 100 16.08 -25.70 -16.94
CA SER A 100 16.78 -26.90 -16.45
C SER A 100 15.82 -28.02 -16.04
N ASP A 101 16.35 -29.22 -15.81
CA ASP A 101 15.64 -30.40 -15.31
C ASP A 101 15.34 -30.35 -13.80
N LEU A 102 15.69 -29.26 -13.13
CA LEU A 102 15.53 -29.08 -11.69
C LEU A 102 14.05 -28.84 -11.31
N ARG A 103 13.64 -29.43 -10.19
CA ARG A 103 12.29 -29.21 -9.63
C ARG A 103 12.14 -27.76 -9.18
N GLY A 104 10.96 -27.19 -9.43
CA GLY A 104 10.63 -25.82 -9.00
C GLY A 104 10.81 -25.62 -7.49
N THR A 105 10.51 -26.64 -6.68
CA THR A 105 10.76 -26.62 -5.23
C THR A 105 12.24 -26.38 -4.89
N ASP A 106 13.18 -26.97 -5.61
CA ASP A 106 14.61 -26.80 -5.32
C ASP A 106 15.16 -25.44 -5.72
N ILE A 107 14.55 -24.79 -6.71
CA ILE A 107 14.97 -23.48 -7.22
C ILE A 107 14.33 -22.35 -6.41
N PHE A 108 13.02 -22.41 -6.19
CA PHE A 108 12.23 -21.26 -5.77
C PHE A 108 11.81 -21.24 -4.31
N LEU A 109 12.08 -22.32 -3.54
CA LEU A 109 11.73 -22.39 -2.12
C LEU A 109 12.44 -21.31 -1.29
N ARG A 110 13.73 -21.05 -1.54
CA ARG A 110 14.48 -20.07 -0.74
C ARG A 110 13.97 -18.63 -0.92
N PRO A 111 13.75 -18.12 -2.15
CA PRO A 111 13.06 -16.83 -2.34
C PRO A 111 11.69 -16.78 -1.66
N MET A 112 10.89 -17.84 -1.81
CA MET A 112 9.57 -17.96 -1.18
C MET A 112 9.64 -17.88 0.35
N LEU A 113 10.56 -18.61 0.98
CA LEU A 113 10.74 -18.60 2.43
C LEU A 113 11.18 -17.23 2.95
N ARG A 114 12.08 -16.53 2.24
CA ARG A 114 12.49 -15.17 2.62
C ARG A 114 11.33 -14.19 2.54
N ALA A 115 10.54 -14.27 1.47
CA ALA A 115 9.38 -13.43 1.27
C ALA A 115 8.29 -13.69 2.32
N THR A 116 8.06 -14.97 2.64
CA THR A 116 7.11 -15.39 3.69
C THR A 116 7.59 -14.96 5.07
N ALA A 117 8.87 -15.16 5.39
CA ALA A 117 9.46 -14.75 6.67
C ALA A 117 9.31 -13.24 6.91
N LEU A 118 9.47 -12.41 5.87
CA LEU A 118 9.25 -10.97 5.97
C LEU A 118 7.81 -10.64 6.39
N ILE A 119 6.81 -11.27 5.75
CA ILE A 119 5.40 -11.06 6.06
C ILE A 119 5.06 -11.59 7.46
N THR A 120 5.51 -12.81 7.79
CA THR A 120 5.37 -13.42 9.11
C THR A 120 5.96 -12.54 10.20
N THR A 121 7.18 -12.03 10.04
CA THR A 121 7.76 -11.10 11.01
C THR A 121 6.93 -9.82 11.12
N ALA A 122 6.45 -9.26 10.01
CA ALA A 122 5.63 -8.05 10.04
C ALA A 122 4.29 -8.27 10.79
N THR A 123 3.57 -9.36 10.52
CA THR A 123 2.29 -9.66 11.17
C THR A 123 2.48 -10.02 12.65
N THR A 124 3.53 -10.77 12.99
CA THR A 124 3.89 -11.05 14.40
C THR A 124 4.24 -9.77 15.15
N THR A 125 5.04 -8.87 14.57
CA THR A 125 5.42 -7.61 15.23
C THR A 125 4.20 -6.74 15.49
N VAL A 126 3.25 -6.65 14.55
CA VAL A 126 1.98 -5.92 14.75
C VAL A 126 1.18 -6.56 15.88
N ALA A 127 1.01 -7.88 15.87
CA ALA A 127 0.27 -8.59 16.91
C ALA A 127 0.90 -8.39 18.29
N VAL A 128 2.21 -8.58 18.42
CA VAL A 128 2.95 -8.40 19.68
C VAL A 128 2.89 -6.96 20.15
N THR A 129 2.95 -5.97 19.25
CA THR A 129 2.87 -4.55 19.63
C THR A 129 1.49 -4.20 20.22
N ILE A 130 0.40 -4.71 19.62
CA ILE A 130 -0.96 -4.53 20.13
C ILE A 130 -1.10 -5.26 21.48
N GLY A 131 -0.71 -6.54 21.56
CA GLY A 131 -0.81 -7.33 22.78
C GLY A 131 0.02 -6.75 23.93
N ALA A 132 1.26 -6.33 23.66
CA ALA A 132 2.14 -5.72 24.65
C ALA A 132 1.59 -4.39 25.18
N SER A 133 0.94 -3.59 24.32
CA SER A 133 0.25 -2.38 24.76
C SER A 133 -0.88 -2.68 25.75
N LEU A 134 -1.73 -3.67 25.45
CA LEU A 134 -2.81 -4.10 26.33
C LEU A 134 -2.29 -4.69 27.65
N ALA A 135 -1.21 -5.49 27.60
CA ALA A 135 -0.59 -6.09 28.77
C ALA A 135 0.06 -5.06 29.70
N GLN A 136 0.68 -4.01 29.13
CA GLN A 136 1.24 -2.90 29.91
C GLN A 136 0.17 -2.18 30.76
N HIS A 137 -1.10 -2.24 30.33
CA HIS A 137 -2.23 -1.65 31.02
C HIS A 137 -3.04 -2.66 31.86
N GLY A 138 -2.54 -3.90 32.01
CA GLY A 138 -3.17 -4.93 32.82
C GLY A 138 -4.46 -5.52 32.24
N ILE A 139 -4.75 -5.28 30.96
CA ILE A 139 -5.98 -5.77 30.30
C ILE A 139 -5.86 -7.24 29.92
N VAL A 140 -4.65 -7.67 29.54
CA VAL A 140 -4.37 -9.05 29.12
C VAL A 140 -3.10 -9.57 29.80
N SER A 141 -2.97 -10.88 29.92
CA SER A 141 -1.79 -11.52 30.49
C SER A 141 -0.63 -11.62 29.49
N VAL A 142 0.59 -11.88 29.98
CA VAL A 142 1.75 -12.15 29.11
C VAL A 142 1.51 -13.35 28.20
N LEU A 143 0.78 -14.36 28.69
CA LEU A 143 0.43 -15.54 27.91
C LEU A 143 -0.45 -15.17 26.71
N ASP A 144 -1.43 -14.28 26.89
CA ASP A 144 -2.31 -13.81 25.82
C ASP A 144 -1.52 -13.07 24.73
N VAL A 145 -0.51 -12.29 25.13
CA VAL A 145 0.41 -11.62 24.18
C VAL A 145 1.20 -12.64 23.37
N LEU A 146 1.74 -13.68 24.02
CA LEU A 146 2.48 -14.74 23.33
C LEU A 146 1.58 -15.50 22.36
N LEU A 147 0.37 -15.88 22.81
CA LEU A 147 -0.61 -16.58 21.99
C LEU A 147 -1.08 -15.74 20.79
N PHE A 148 -1.30 -14.43 20.99
CA PHE A 148 -1.63 -13.52 19.89
C PHE A 148 -0.44 -13.31 18.94
N GLY A 149 0.78 -13.27 19.45
CA GLY A 149 2.00 -13.27 18.64
C GLY A 149 2.12 -14.52 17.76
N VAL A 150 1.81 -15.71 18.30
CA VAL A 150 1.73 -16.96 17.54
C VAL A 150 0.63 -16.87 16.48
N GLY A 151 -0.56 -16.36 16.82
CA GLY A 151 -1.63 -16.08 15.87
C GLY A 151 -1.17 -15.20 14.71
N GLY A 152 -0.47 -14.10 15.01
CA GLY A 152 0.15 -13.22 14.02
C GLY A 152 1.16 -13.93 13.12
N ALA A 153 1.97 -14.84 13.67
CA ALA A 153 2.92 -15.63 12.89
C ALA A 153 2.22 -16.59 11.92
N LEU A 154 1.19 -17.29 12.40
CA LEU A 154 0.36 -18.19 11.59
C LEU A 154 -0.34 -17.44 10.46
N VAL A 155 -0.93 -16.26 10.74
CA VAL A 155 -1.52 -15.37 9.73
C VAL A 155 -0.51 -15.05 8.63
N GLY A 156 0.72 -14.69 9.00
CA GLY A 156 1.76 -14.37 8.03
C GLY A 156 2.20 -15.58 7.19
N ALA A 157 2.28 -16.76 7.80
CA ALA A 157 2.57 -18.00 7.09
C ALA A 157 1.47 -18.35 6.07
N VAL A 158 0.20 -18.30 6.49
CA VAL A 158 -0.97 -18.46 5.60
C VAL A 158 -0.94 -17.42 4.47
N THR A 159 -0.65 -16.17 4.80
CA THR A 159 -0.53 -15.07 3.82
C THR A 159 0.55 -15.38 2.78
N GLY A 160 1.70 -15.92 3.19
CA GLY A 160 2.76 -16.35 2.28
C GLY A 160 2.30 -17.46 1.33
N VAL A 161 1.61 -18.49 1.83
CA VAL A 161 1.09 -19.57 0.97
C VAL A 161 0.03 -19.05 0.01
N LEU A 162 -0.90 -18.22 0.47
CA LEU A 162 -1.92 -17.59 -0.38
C LEU A 162 -1.30 -16.68 -1.44
N TRP A 163 -0.22 -15.98 -1.10
CA TRP A 163 0.55 -15.18 -2.04
C TRP A 163 1.18 -16.05 -3.15
N LEU A 164 1.74 -17.21 -2.79
CA LEU A 164 2.23 -18.19 -3.74
C LEU A 164 1.10 -18.82 -4.58
N ALA A 165 -0.03 -19.15 -3.96
CA ALA A 165 -1.20 -19.67 -4.66
C ALA A 165 -1.73 -18.65 -5.69
N GLY A 166 -1.68 -17.35 -5.35
CA GLY A 166 -1.97 -16.24 -6.26
C GLY A 166 -1.05 -16.21 -7.49
N GLN A 167 0.22 -16.56 -7.31
CA GLN A 167 1.21 -16.67 -8.38
C GLN A 167 0.98 -17.91 -9.25
N ALA A 168 0.68 -19.06 -8.64
CA ALA A 168 0.47 -20.32 -9.35
C ALA A 168 -0.86 -20.35 -10.13
N PHE A 169 -1.93 -19.80 -9.56
CA PHE A 169 -3.29 -19.87 -10.11
C PHE A 169 -3.94 -18.48 -10.25
N PRO A 170 -3.43 -17.62 -11.15
CA PRO A 170 -3.81 -16.22 -11.14
C PRO A 170 -5.31 -15.97 -11.37
N ARG A 171 -5.98 -16.80 -12.17
CA ARG A 171 -7.43 -16.67 -12.43
C ARG A 171 -8.26 -17.03 -11.20
N ALA A 172 -8.02 -18.20 -10.62
CA ALA A 172 -8.72 -18.68 -9.43
C ALA A 172 -8.48 -17.75 -8.24
N ALA A 173 -7.28 -17.17 -8.13
CA ALA A 173 -6.92 -16.25 -7.05
C ALA A 173 -7.82 -15.00 -6.96
N ALA A 174 -8.30 -14.46 -8.08
CA ALA A 174 -9.26 -13.34 -8.00
C ALA A 174 -10.62 -13.78 -7.50
N VAL A 175 -11.11 -14.94 -7.94
CA VAL A 175 -12.38 -15.48 -7.46
C VAL A 175 -12.29 -15.76 -5.97
N ALA A 176 -11.23 -16.46 -5.54
CA ALA A 176 -10.97 -16.72 -4.12
C ALA A 176 -10.85 -15.44 -3.29
N ALA A 177 -10.12 -14.43 -3.76
CA ALA A 177 -10.00 -13.15 -3.07
C ALA A 177 -11.37 -12.44 -2.92
N LEU A 178 -12.18 -12.41 -3.98
CA LEU A 178 -13.53 -11.83 -3.92
C LEU A 178 -14.44 -12.62 -2.96
N SER A 179 -14.36 -13.95 -2.97
CA SER A 179 -15.11 -14.80 -2.05
C SER A 179 -14.69 -14.56 -0.59
N ILE A 180 -13.40 -14.43 -0.30
CA ILE A 180 -12.90 -14.09 1.05
C ILE A 180 -13.45 -12.74 1.49
N LEU A 181 -13.37 -11.71 0.65
CA LEU A 181 -13.88 -10.37 0.98
C LEU A 181 -15.40 -10.38 1.19
N PHE A 182 -16.15 -11.08 0.36
CA PHE A 182 -17.60 -11.22 0.49
C PHE A 182 -17.97 -11.95 1.79
N LEU A 183 -17.32 -13.08 2.09
CA LEU A 183 -17.55 -13.83 3.32
C LEU A 183 -17.12 -13.05 4.56
N ALA A 184 -16.04 -12.26 4.49
CA ALA A 184 -15.62 -11.39 5.59
C ALA A 184 -16.64 -10.28 5.86
N PHE A 185 -17.21 -9.67 4.81
CA PHE A 185 -18.31 -8.72 4.95
C PHE A 185 -19.54 -9.37 5.60
N LEU A 186 -19.92 -10.57 5.15
CA LEU A 186 -21.04 -11.30 5.74
C LEU A 186 -20.77 -11.66 7.21
N ALA A 187 -19.56 -12.13 7.53
CA ALA A 187 -19.17 -12.47 8.90
C ALA A 187 -19.10 -11.27 9.85
N PHE A 188 -18.80 -10.09 9.32
CA PHE A 188 -18.88 -8.85 10.08
C PHE A 188 -20.33 -8.52 10.43
N ALA A 189 -21.28 -8.76 9.52
CA ALA A 189 -22.71 -8.56 9.75
C ALA A 189 -23.36 -9.67 10.60
N THR A 190 -22.84 -10.90 10.55
CA THR A 190 -23.39 -12.06 11.26
C THR A 190 -22.31 -12.75 12.11
N PRO A 191 -22.22 -12.43 13.42
CA PRO A 191 -21.14 -12.90 14.29
C PRO A 191 -20.99 -14.43 14.37
N VAL A 192 -22.07 -15.19 14.19
CA VAL A 192 -22.06 -16.66 14.20
C VAL A 192 -21.10 -17.25 13.15
N LEU A 193 -20.92 -16.58 12.00
CA LEU A 193 -19.99 -17.04 10.97
C LEU A 193 -18.51 -16.93 11.38
N GLN A 194 -18.18 -16.11 12.38
CA GLN A 194 -16.81 -15.95 12.88
C GLN A 194 -16.29 -17.24 13.53
N VAL A 195 -17.17 -18.14 13.96
CA VAL A 195 -16.77 -19.45 14.51
C VAL A 195 -16.19 -20.37 13.43
N VAL A 196 -16.63 -20.24 12.18
CA VAL A 196 -16.28 -21.16 11.09
C VAL A 196 -15.19 -20.59 10.16
N LEU A 197 -15.05 -19.28 10.11
CA LEU A 197 -14.18 -18.62 9.13
C LEU A 197 -12.75 -18.46 9.64
N PRO A 198 -11.72 -18.94 8.92
CA PRO A 198 -10.37 -19.03 9.48
C PRO A 198 -9.69 -17.69 9.80
N TRP A 199 -10.07 -16.61 9.13
CA TRP A 199 -9.53 -15.27 9.43
C TRP A 199 -10.06 -14.71 10.75
N ALA A 200 -11.14 -15.27 11.31
CA ALA A 200 -11.62 -14.93 12.65
C ALA A 200 -10.94 -15.76 13.76
N TRP A 201 -10.38 -16.94 13.45
CA TRP A 201 -9.67 -17.79 14.43
C TRP A 201 -8.35 -17.22 14.93
N VAL A 202 -7.83 -16.19 14.27
CA VAL A 202 -6.72 -15.37 14.78
C VAL A 202 -7.07 -14.81 16.16
N GLY A 203 -8.36 -14.64 16.43
CA GLY A 203 -8.88 -14.13 17.68
C GLY A 203 -8.43 -12.70 17.94
N TYR A 204 -8.51 -12.33 19.21
CA TYR A 204 -8.00 -11.09 19.76
C TYR A 204 -7.37 -11.40 21.11
N PRO A 205 -6.37 -10.66 21.61
CA PRO A 205 -5.72 -10.95 22.90
C PRO A 205 -6.70 -11.25 24.05
N THR A 206 -7.82 -10.54 24.11
CA THR A 206 -8.84 -10.69 25.15
C THR A 206 -9.77 -11.90 24.99
N GLN A 207 -9.79 -12.54 23.82
CA GLN A 207 -10.73 -13.60 23.46
C GLN A 207 -10.02 -14.87 22.96
N MET A 208 -8.70 -14.95 23.17
CA MET A 208 -7.90 -16.00 22.58
C MET A 208 -8.19 -17.35 23.22
N GLN A 209 -8.65 -18.30 22.42
CA GLN A 209 -8.95 -19.66 22.87
C GLN A 209 -7.98 -20.66 22.22
N ALA A 210 -7.41 -21.56 23.02
CA ALA A 210 -6.55 -22.65 22.55
C ALA A 210 -7.09 -23.41 21.32
N PRO A 211 -8.39 -23.79 21.22
CA PRO A 211 -8.92 -24.46 20.03
C PRO A 211 -8.85 -23.62 18.76
N MET A 212 -8.99 -22.29 18.83
CA MET A 212 -8.92 -21.42 17.65
C MET A 212 -7.50 -21.34 17.09
N ILE A 213 -6.50 -21.20 17.98
CA ILE A 213 -5.09 -21.24 17.57
C ILE A 213 -4.73 -22.62 17.02
N ALA A 214 -5.20 -23.70 17.64
CA ALA A 214 -4.97 -25.06 17.16
C ALA A 214 -5.57 -25.26 15.76
N ALA A 215 -6.78 -24.77 15.50
CA ALA A 215 -7.42 -24.81 14.19
C ALA A 215 -6.64 -24.00 13.13
N LEU A 216 -6.17 -22.79 13.49
CA LEU A 216 -5.35 -21.96 12.61
C LEU A 216 -3.98 -22.61 12.34
N ALA A 217 -3.38 -23.25 13.33
CA ALA A 217 -2.14 -23.99 13.18
C ALA A 217 -2.32 -25.21 12.26
N ALA A 218 -3.39 -25.98 12.44
CA ALA A 218 -3.74 -27.10 11.57
C ALA A 218 -3.95 -26.65 10.11
N LEU A 219 -4.69 -25.55 9.91
CA LEU A 219 -4.85 -24.93 8.59
C LEU A 219 -3.50 -24.52 7.99
N THR A 220 -2.64 -23.89 8.80
CA THR A 220 -1.30 -23.45 8.36
C THR A 220 -0.45 -24.63 7.92
N VAL A 221 -0.44 -25.73 8.69
CA VAL A 221 0.27 -26.97 8.34
C VAL A 221 -0.27 -27.56 7.03
N ALA A 222 -1.60 -27.64 6.89
CA ALA A 222 -2.24 -28.14 5.67
C ALA A 222 -1.88 -27.28 4.43
N LEU A 223 -1.85 -25.95 4.58
CA LEU A 223 -1.46 -25.04 3.51
C LEU A 223 0.04 -25.11 3.20
N LEU A 224 0.91 -25.27 4.20
CA LEU A 224 2.34 -25.45 3.98
C LEU A 224 2.64 -26.75 3.22
N ALA A 225 1.86 -27.80 3.42
CA ALA A 225 1.96 -29.03 2.64
C ALA A 225 1.65 -28.82 1.14
N ALA A 226 0.90 -27.77 0.78
CA ALA A 226 0.65 -27.39 -0.61
C ALA A 226 1.80 -26.60 -1.26
N VAL A 227 2.80 -26.14 -0.51
CA VAL A 227 3.90 -25.32 -1.07
C VAL A 227 4.71 -26.07 -2.14
N PRO A 228 5.17 -27.32 -1.94
CA PRO A 228 5.91 -28.04 -2.99
C PRO A 228 5.15 -28.18 -4.32
N PRO A 229 3.89 -28.67 -4.36
CA PRO A 229 3.16 -28.77 -5.62
C PRO A 229 2.86 -27.40 -6.24
N LEU A 230 2.60 -26.36 -5.44
CA LEU A 230 2.42 -24.99 -5.94
C LEU A 230 3.68 -24.47 -6.64
N LEU A 231 4.87 -24.69 -6.04
CA LEU A 231 6.15 -24.30 -6.63
C LEU A 231 6.42 -25.06 -7.94
N ASN A 232 6.03 -26.33 -8.02
CA ASN A 232 6.18 -27.13 -9.24
C ASN A 232 5.15 -26.78 -10.32
N HIS A 233 4.06 -26.09 -9.98
CA HIS A 233 3.05 -25.62 -10.94
C HIS A 233 3.35 -24.22 -11.49
N LEU A 234 4.44 -23.57 -11.06
CA LEU A 234 4.80 -22.24 -11.52
C LEU A 234 5.14 -22.25 -13.01
N ARG A 235 4.39 -21.46 -13.80
CA ARG A 235 4.59 -21.36 -15.24
C ARG A 235 5.79 -20.47 -15.57
N HIS A 236 6.69 -20.96 -16.40
CA HIS A 236 7.88 -20.23 -16.86
C HIS A 236 7.56 -18.81 -17.37
N GLU A 237 6.56 -18.69 -18.25
CA GLU A 237 6.11 -17.41 -18.82
C GLU A 237 5.71 -16.40 -17.73
N THR A 238 5.04 -16.87 -16.68
CA THR A 238 4.60 -16.01 -15.58
C THR A 238 5.78 -15.58 -14.75
N LEU A 239 6.70 -16.50 -14.42
CA LEU A 239 7.91 -16.19 -13.68
C LEU A 239 8.79 -15.18 -14.42
N MET A 240 9.00 -15.38 -15.73
CA MET A 240 9.80 -14.46 -16.55
C MET A 240 9.16 -13.07 -16.65
N ALA A 241 7.85 -13.01 -16.90
CA ALA A 241 7.14 -11.74 -16.97
C ALA A 241 7.15 -11.00 -15.63
N GLN A 242 7.08 -11.73 -14.51
CA GLN A 242 7.19 -11.13 -13.17
C GLN A 242 8.63 -10.69 -12.86
N SER A 243 9.65 -11.49 -13.22
CA SER A 243 11.05 -11.16 -12.96
C SER A 243 11.50 -9.92 -13.73
N VAL A 244 11.14 -9.79 -15.02
CA VAL A 244 11.47 -8.61 -15.82
C VAL A 244 10.80 -7.35 -15.26
N ARG A 245 9.52 -7.45 -14.86
CA ARG A 245 8.81 -6.31 -14.23
C ARG A 245 9.41 -5.93 -12.89
N TRP A 246 9.81 -6.92 -12.09
CA TRP A 246 10.45 -6.68 -10.80
C TRP A 246 11.82 -6.04 -10.97
N ASP A 247 12.63 -6.53 -11.90
CA ASP A 247 13.94 -5.98 -12.23
C ASP A 247 13.82 -4.51 -12.66
N ALA A 248 12.93 -4.22 -13.61
CA ALA A 248 12.63 -2.84 -14.02
C ALA A 248 12.15 -1.96 -12.84
N LEU A 249 11.29 -2.48 -11.96
CA LEU A 249 10.88 -1.75 -10.76
C LEU A 249 12.06 -1.47 -9.83
N VAL A 250 12.94 -2.45 -9.60
CA VAL A 250 14.12 -2.28 -8.74
C VAL A 250 15.06 -1.25 -9.36
N THR A 251 15.32 -1.30 -10.67
CA THR A 251 16.13 -0.29 -11.37
C THR A 251 15.57 1.13 -11.19
N HIS A 252 14.26 1.33 -11.39
CA HIS A 252 13.64 2.63 -11.18
C HIS A 252 13.65 3.06 -9.70
N ALA A 253 13.39 2.14 -8.77
CA ALA A 253 13.40 2.41 -7.34
C ALA A 253 14.81 2.75 -6.82
N THR A 254 15.85 2.09 -7.31
CA THR A 254 17.26 2.43 -7.00
C THR A 254 17.61 3.82 -7.53
N GLY A 255 17.08 4.21 -8.68
CA GLY A 255 17.15 5.58 -9.20
C GLY A 255 16.25 6.59 -8.48
N MET A 256 15.49 6.16 -7.47
CA MET A 256 14.50 6.96 -6.73
C MET A 256 13.37 7.53 -7.61
N ASP A 257 13.11 6.92 -8.77
CA ASP A 257 12.00 7.24 -9.66
C ASP A 257 10.80 6.31 -9.40
N PHE A 258 10.11 6.57 -8.28
CA PHE A 258 8.95 5.78 -7.89
C PHE A 258 7.75 5.93 -8.84
N ALA A 259 7.66 7.04 -9.57
CA ALA A 259 6.59 7.27 -10.54
C ALA A 259 6.72 6.31 -11.72
N SER A 260 7.92 6.14 -12.26
CA SER A 260 8.22 5.14 -13.28
C SER A 260 8.13 3.72 -12.73
N ALA A 261 8.61 3.47 -11.51
CA ALA A 261 8.51 2.16 -10.87
C ALA A 261 7.04 1.67 -10.76
N VAL A 262 6.12 2.54 -10.35
CA VAL A 262 4.68 2.22 -10.28
C VAL A 262 4.07 2.04 -11.67
N SER A 263 4.55 2.80 -12.68
CA SER A 263 4.07 2.70 -14.05
C SER A 263 4.28 1.32 -14.67
N THR A 264 5.35 0.61 -14.27
CA THR A 264 5.68 -0.76 -14.70
C THR A 264 4.56 -1.77 -14.41
N TYR A 265 3.74 -1.50 -13.38
CA TYR A 265 2.64 -2.35 -12.97
C TYR A 265 1.27 -1.89 -13.47
N GLN A 266 1.21 -0.85 -14.31
CA GLN A 266 -0.04 -0.39 -14.88
C GLN A 266 -0.64 -1.45 -15.82
N THR A 267 -1.90 -1.80 -15.54
CA THR A 267 -2.62 -2.80 -16.32
C THR A 267 -3.02 -2.23 -17.67
N ARG A 268 -2.72 -2.95 -18.75
CA ARG A 268 -3.21 -2.59 -20.09
C ARG A 268 -4.74 -2.66 -20.16
N PRO A 269 -5.43 -1.66 -20.74
CA PRO A 269 -6.88 -1.68 -20.95
C PRO A 269 -7.37 -2.93 -21.68
N ARG A 270 -8.30 -3.67 -21.06
CA ARG A 270 -8.93 -4.88 -21.65
C ARG A 270 -10.38 -4.65 -22.04
N ILE A 271 -11.12 -3.86 -21.25
CA ILE A 271 -12.55 -3.59 -21.44
C ILE A 271 -12.74 -2.24 -22.13
N GLY A 272 -13.89 -2.02 -22.78
CA GLY A 272 -14.27 -0.69 -23.26
C GLY A 272 -13.45 -0.14 -24.43
N ARG A 273 -12.77 -1.02 -25.20
CA ARG A 273 -11.99 -0.63 -26.39
C ARG A 273 -12.83 0.07 -27.46
N ARG A 274 -14.12 -0.30 -27.57
CA ARG A 274 -15.08 0.29 -28.52
C ARG A 274 -15.77 1.54 -27.98
N TRP A 275 -15.61 1.88 -26.70
CA TRP A 275 -16.22 3.07 -26.13
C TRP A 275 -15.52 4.32 -26.66
N ARG A 276 -16.27 5.17 -27.35
CA ARG A 276 -15.77 6.44 -27.88
C ARG A 276 -15.59 7.42 -26.72
N ALA A 277 -14.34 7.57 -26.28
CA ALA A 277 -13.95 8.46 -25.18
C ALA A 277 -14.05 9.96 -25.56
N VAL A 278 -13.79 10.27 -26.83
CA VAL A 278 -13.82 11.63 -27.35
C VAL A 278 -14.98 11.74 -28.33
N LYS A 279 -15.94 12.59 -28.00
CA LYS A 279 -17.04 13.02 -28.88
C LYS A 279 -17.17 14.54 -28.75
N PRO A 280 -17.52 15.25 -29.83
CA PRO A 280 -17.83 16.67 -29.72
C PRO A 280 -19.01 16.86 -28.76
N ARG A 281 -18.81 17.68 -27.73
CA ARG A 281 -19.83 18.10 -26.76
C ARG A 281 -19.79 19.62 -26.67
N ARG A 282 -20.92 20.23 -26.27
CA ARG A 282 -21.05 21.69 -26.16
C ARG A 282 -19.99 22.32 -25.22
N ALA A 283 -19.64 21.63 -24.13
CA ALA A 283 -18.63 22.08 -23.18
C ALA A 283 -17.38 21.19 -23.23
N LEU A 284 -16.21 21.81 -23.39
CA LEU A 284 -14.92 21.11 -23.38
C LEU A 284 -14.67 20.37 -22.06
N SER A 285 -15.04 20.98 -20.93
CA SER A 285 -14.97 20.35 -19.60
C SER A 285 -15.71 19.00 -19.54
N ALA A 286 -16.89 18.92 -20.16
CA ALA A 286 -17.66 17.68 -20.23
C ALA A 286 -16.98 16.62 -21.11
N THR A 287 -16.28 17.04 -22.17
CA THR A 287 -15.49 16.12 -23.01
C THR A 287 -14.34 15.50 -22.22
N PHE A 288 -13.58 16.31 -21.47
CA PHE A 288 -12.48 15.82 -20.63
C PHE A 288 -12.96 14.94 -19.47
N PHE A 289 -14.03 15.35 -18.78
CA PHE A 289 -14.63 14.54 -17.72
C PHE A 289 -15.04 13.14 -18.21
N VAL A 290 -15.75 13.06 -19.33
CA VAL A 290 -16.21 11.78 -19.89
C VAL A 290 -15.05 10.95 -20.43
N ARG A 291 -14.05 11.60 -21.04
CA ARG A 291 -12.81 10.94 -21.49
C ARG A 291 -12.12 10.25 -20.32
N ASP A 292 -11.94 10.95 -19.21
CA ASP A 292 -11.25 10.42 -18.03
C ASP A 292 -12.07 9.33 -17.32
N ALA A 293 -13.38 9.52 -17.22
CA ALA A 293 -14.29 8.50 -16.70
C ALA A 293 -14.21 7.21 -17.53
N ILE A 294 -14.26 7.32 -18.86
CA ILE A 294 -14.09 6.17 -19.77
C ILE A 294 -12.70 5.56 -19.61
N GLY A 295 -11.65 6.39 -19.48
CA GLY A 295 -10.28 5.93 -19.21
C GLY A 295 -10.20 5.06 -17.96
N ALA A 296 -10.76 5.53 -16.84
CA ALA A 296 -10.79 4.79 -15.59
C ALA A 296 -11.59 3.49 -15.71
N MET A 297 -12.79 3.53 -16.31
CA MET A 297 -13.65 2.36 -16.49
C MET A 297 -13.04 1.27 -17.39
N ARG A 298 -12.08 1.59 -18.26
CA ARG A 298 -11.34 0.59 -19.05
C ARG A 298 -10.38 -0.26 -18.20
N THR A 299 -10.10 0.15 -16.97
CA THR A 299 -9.30 -0.58 -15.98
C THR A 299 -10.07 -0.74 -14.66
N PRO A 300 -11.18 -1.52 -14.66
CA PRO A 300 -12.12 -1.54 -13.54
C PRO A 300 -11.50 -1.99 -12.22
N GLY A 301 -10.52 -2.90 -12.25
CA GLY A 301 -9.80 -3.29 -11.03
C GLY A 301 -9.02 -2.13 -10.39
N ARG A 302 -8.37 -1.28 -11.20
CA ARG A 302 -7.68 -0.08 -10.70
C ARG A 302 -8.66 0.95 -10.16
N LEU A 303 -9.78 1.15 -10.86
CA LEU A 303 -10.85 2.04 -10.40
C LEU A 303 -11.43 1.58 -9.06
N ALA A 304 -11.78 0.28 -8.95
CA ALA A 304 -12.31 -0.30 -7.73
C ALA A 304 -11.33 -0.19 -6.55
N ILE A 305 -10.04 -0.47 -6.76
CA ILE A 305 -9.00 -0.30 -5.73
C ILE A 305 -8.86 1.17 -5.32
N GLY A 306 -8.90 2.10 -6.27
CA GLY A 306 -8.85 3.54 -5.97
C GLY A 306 -10.04 4.02 -5.13
N VAL A 307 -11.25 3.60 -5.51
CA VAL A 307 -12.48 3.91 -4.77
C VAL A 307 -12.47 3.26 -3.38
N ALA A 308 -12.07 2.00 -3.27
CA ALA A 308 -11.96 1.30 -1.99
C ALA A 308 -10.92 1.94 -1.06
N ALA A 309 -9.78 2.38 -1.61
CA ALA A 309 -8.76 3.11 -0.85
C ALA A 309 -9.31 4.47 -0.37
N LEU A 310 -10.02 5.22 -1.20
CA LEU A 310 -10.66 6.47 -0.78
C LEU A 310 -11.71 6.24 0.31
N ALA A 311 -12.52 5.18 0.19
CA ALA A 311 -13.47 4.79 1.22
C ALA A 311 -12.76 4.44 2.53
N ALA A 312 -11.70 3.63 2.49
CA ALA A 312 -10.90 3.27 3.66
C ALA A 312 -10.24 4.50 4.31
N SER A 313 -9.73 5.44 3.51
CA SER A 313 -9.20 6.72 3.98
C SER A 313 -10.27 7.54 4.71
N GLY A 314 -11.45 7.71 4.11
CA GLY A 314 -12.57 8.41 4.74
C GLY A 314 -13.01 7.75 6.05
N MET A 315 -13.10 6.42 6.08
CA MET A 315 -13.45 5.65 7.29
C MET A 315 -12.41 5.82 8.40
N LEU A 316 -11.11 5.74 8.07
CA LEU A 316 -10.03 5.97 9.04
C LEU A 316 -10.04 7.40 9.59
N LEU A 317 -10.36 8.39 8.74
CA LEU A 317 -10.47 9.77 9.19
C LEU A 317 -11.70 9.98 10.08
N ALA A 318 -12.84 9.38 9.76
CA ALA A 318 -14.03 9.41 10.63
C ALA A 318 -13.72 8.79 12.00
N LEU A 319 -13.03 7.65 12.02
CA LEU A 319 -12.56 7.01 13.24
C LEU A 319 -11.57 7.91 14.01
N ALA A 320 -10.68 8.61 13.31
CA ALA A 320 -9.73 9.55 13.91
C ALA A 320 -10.39 10.71 14.65
N LEU A 321 -11.64 11.05 14.29
CA LEU A 321 -12.43 12.12 14.92
C LEU A 321 -13.27 11.63 16.11
N THR A 322 -13.29 10.32 16.38
CA THR A 322 -13.95 9.81 17.58
C THR A 322 -13.19 10.25 18.85
N PRO A 323 -13.88 10.65 19.92
CA PRO A 323 -13.23 11.06 21.15
C PRO A 323 -12.31 9.96 21.68
N GLY A 324 -11.06 10.32 21.98
CA GLY A 324 -10.07 9.37 22.48
C GLY A 324 -9.48 8.46 21.40
N ALA A 325 -9.69 8.68 20.10
CA ALA A 325 -8.90 7.97 19.08
C ALA A 325 -7.49 8.57 18.94
N PRO A 326 -6.48 7.78 18.51
CA PRO A 326 -5.16 8.28 18.16
C PRO A 326 -5.21 9.05 16.82
N ALA A 327 -5.79 10.25 16.86
CA ALA A 327 -6.22 11.04 15.71
C ALA A 327 -5.11 11.28 14.69
N TRP A 328 -3.90 11.62 15.15
CA TRP A 328 -2.78 11.91 14.25
C TRP A 328 -2.30 10.68 13.47
N LEU A 329 -2.29 9.50 14.10
CA LEU A 329 -1.81 8.26 13.48
C LEU A 329 -2.82 7.76 12.44
N LEU A 330 -4.10 7.72 12.84
CA LEU A 330 -5.19 7.33 11.94
C LEU A 330 -5.36 8.33 10.80
N GLY A 331 -5.25 9.64 11.10
CA GLY A 331 -5.23 10.70 10.12
C GLY A 331 -4.07 10.56 9.13
N ALA A 332 -2.83 10.34 9.61
CA ALA A 332 -1.68 10.14 8.74
C ALA A 332 -1.85 8.94 7.80
N ALA A 333 -2.34 7.81 8.33
CA ALA A 333 -2.67 6.63 7.55
C ALA A 333 -3.76 6.95 6.50
N ALA A 334 -4.83 7.66 6.90
CA ALA A 334 -5.88 8.10 5.99
C ALA A 334 -5.32 8.96 4.85
N GLY A 335 -4.41 9.90 5.14
CA GLY A 335 -3.80 10.75 4.12
C GLY A 335 -2.94 9.98 3.12
N VAL A 336 -2.11 9.05 3.59
CA VAL A 336 -1.30 8.17 2.72
C VAL A 336 -2.21 7.31 1.83
N ILE A 337 -3.26 6.73 2.39
CA ILE A 337 -4.23 5.90 1.66
C ILE A 337 -5.01 6.75 0.64
N ALA A 338 -5.44 7.97 0.99
CA ALA A 338 -6.08 8.89 0.06
C ALA A 338 -5.15 9.22 -1.11
N PHE A 339 -3.90 9.60 -0.82
CA PHE A 339 -2.91 9.86 -1.86
C PHE A 339 -2.80 8.65 -2.78
N GLY A 340 -2.51 7.46 -2.25
CA GLY A 340 -2.42 6.21 -3.01
C GLY A 340 -3.67 5.92 -3.87
N GLY A 341 -4.86 6.01 -3.26
CA GLY A 341 -6.17 5.74 -3.86
C GLY A 341 -6.56 6.71 -4.99
N LEU A 342 -6.09 7.95 -4.94
CA LEU A 342 -6.28 8.92 -6.02
C LEU A 342 -5.50 8.59 -7.29
N GLY A 343 -4.43 7.79 -7.20
CA GLY A 343 -3.53 7.50 -8.33
C GLY A 343 -4.27 7.01 -9.58
N PRO A 344 -5.10 5.95 -9.50
CA PRO A 344 -5.95 5.47 -10.60
C PRO A 344 -6.92 6.51 -11.20
N LEU A 345 -7.34 7.51 -10.42
CA LEU A 345 -8.30 8.53 -10.86
C LEU A 345 -7.62 9.71 -11.56
N THR A 346 -6.30 9.87 -11.37
CA THR A 346 -5.52 11.02 -11.86
C THR A 346 -4.65 10.70 -13.09
N ASP A 347 -4.93 9.65 -13.85
CA ASP A 347 -4.14 9.32 -15.05
C ASP A 347 -4.22 10.45 -16.12
N GLY A 348 -5.39 11.06 -16.30
CA GLY A 348 -5.57 12.22 -17.20
C GLY A 348 -4.74 13.43 -16.77
N LEU A 349 -4.63 13.67 -15.45
CA LEU A 349 -3.80 14.73 -14.88
C LEU A 349 -2.31 14.50 -15.14
N ARG A 350 -1.83 13.25 -15.04
CA ARG A 350 -0.42 12.93 -15.37
C ARG A 350 -0.12 13.17 -16.84
N HIS A 351 -1.03 12.77 -17.73
CA HIS A 351 -0.93 13.05 -19.16
C HIS A 351 -0.95 14.57 -19.43
N ALA A 352 -1.84 15.31 -18.79
CA ALA A 352 -1.89 16.77 -18.92
C ALA A 352 -0.58 17.43 -18.47
N ALA A 353 -0.01 16.99 -17.35
CA ALA A 353 1.24 17.52 -16.84
C ALA A 353 2.44 17.21 -17.75
N SER A 354 2.49 16.01 -18.36
CA SER A 354 3.54 15.68 -19.33
C SER A 354 3.40 16.49 -20.62
N MET A 355 2.17 16.74 -21.09
CA MET A 355 1.94 17.57 -22.28
C MET A 355 2.13 19.07 -22.02
N ALA A 356 1.93 19.54 -20.80
CA ALA A 356 2.11 20.93 -20.39
C ALA A 356 3.59 21.38 -20.32
N ALA A 357 4.53 20.44 -20.50
CA ALA A 357 5.96 20.73 -20.64
C ALA A 357 6.35 21.06 -22.09
N ASP A 358 5.48 20.77 -23.07
CA ASP A 358 5.70 20.97 -24.51
C ASP A 358 4.72 21.99 -25.12
N PHE A 359 4.74 22.16 -26.44
CA PHE A 359 3.72 22.94 -27.16
C PHE A 359 2.32 22.36 -26.94
N SER A 360 1.34 23.20 -26.57
CA SER A 360 -0.04 22.75 -26.32
C SER A 360 -0.66 22.12 -27.59
N PRO A 361 -0.83 20.80 -27.64
CA PRO A 361 -1.34 20.12 -28.84
C PRO A 361 -2.86 20.26 -28.98
N TYR A 362 -3.53 20.80 -27.96
CA TYR A 362 -4.98 20.84 -27.86
C TYR A 362 -5.56 22.24 -28.12
N GLY A 363 -4.71 23.24 -28.38
CA GLY A 363 -5.17 24.63 -28.58
C GLY A 363 -5.78 25.26 -27.31
N VAL A 364 -5.50 24.68 -26.14
CA VAL A 364 -6.00 25.12 -24.83
C VAL A 364 -4.81 25.40 -23.92
N SER A 365 -4.90 26.41 -23.05
CA SER A 365 -3.80 26.71 -22.12
C SER A 365 -3.56 25.58 -21.11
N ASP A 366 -2.29 25.35 -20.73
CA ASP A 366 -1.89 24.27 -19.82
C ASP A 366 -2.68 24.25 -18.51
N ARG A 367 -2.95 25.44 -17.95
CA ARG A 367 -3.73 25.61 -16.71
C ARG A 367 -5.14 25.06 -16.87
N THR A 368 -5.77 25.39 -18.00
CA THR A 368 -7.13 24.96 -18.32
C THR A 368 -7.18 23.46 -18.59
N LEU A 369 -6.15 22.92 -19.25
CA LEU A 369 -6.03 21.48 -19.48
C LEU A 369 -5.93 20.70 -18.16
N VAL A 370 -5.08 21.15 -17.23
CA VAL A 370 -4.97 20.56 -15.88
C VAL A 370 -6.29 20.68 -15.12
N ALA A 371 -6.94 21.85 -15.16
CA ALA A 371 -8.22 22.08 -14.51
C ALA A 371 -9.32 21.14 -15.01
N TYR A 372 -9.42 20.92 -16.33
CA TYR A 372 -10.38 19.99 -16.91
C TYR A 372 -10.13 18.53 -16.49
N HIS A 373 -8.87 18.12 -16.42
CA HIS A 373 -8.48 16.78 -15.96
C HIS A 373 -8.61 16.56 -14.43
N LEU A 374 -8.88 17.62 -13.66
CA LEU A 374 -9.20 17.52 -12.23
C LEU A 374 -10.68 17.25 -11.95
N LEU A 375 -11.57 17.52 -12.90
CA LEU A 375 -13.01 17.39 -12.69
C LEU A 375 -13.43 15.97 -12.33
N PHE A 376 -12.95 14.97 -13.09
CA PHE A 376 -13.28 13.57 -12.84
C PHE A 376 -12.81 13.08 -11.46
N PRO A 377 -11.51 13.17 -11.11
CA PRO A 377 -11.05 12.71 -9.80
C PRO A 377 -11.67 13.51 -8.65
N LEU A 378 -11.95 14.80 -8.82
CA LEU A 378 -12.64 15.62 -7.81
C LEU A 378 -14.06 15.10 -7.55
N VAL A 379 -14.87 14.91 -8.59
CA VAL A 379 -16.26 14.43 -8.44
C VAL A 379 -16.31 13.06 -7.78
N VAL A 380 -15.44 12.13 -8.19
CA VAL A 380 -15.37 10.79 -7.58
C VAL A 380 -14.94 10.87 -6.12
N THR A 381 -13.94 11.70 -5.81
CA THR A 381 -13.45 11.88 -4.43
C THR A 381 -14.55 12.44 -3.53
N VAL A 382 -15.22 13.50 -3.97
CA VAL A 382 -16.33 14.12 -3.23
C VAL A 382 -17.46 13.12 -3.03
N ALA A 383 -17.89 12.42 -4.09
CA ALA A 383 -19.00 11.46 -4.01
C ALA A 383 -18.69 10.31 -3.04
N VAL A 384 -17.50 9.72 -3.13
CA VAL A 384 -17.08 8.60 -2.27
C VAL A 384 -16.95 9.05 -0.82
N LEU A 385 -16.28 10.18 -0.56
CA LEU A 385 -16.09 10.67 0.80
C LEU A 385 -17.40 11.11 1.44
N LEU A 386 -18.30 11.80 0.71
CA LEU A 386 -19.63 12.13 1.23
C LEU A 386 -20.42 10.88 1.63
N ALA A 387 -20.45 9.87 0.75
CA ALA A 387 -21.19 8.64 1.01
C ALA A 387 -20.62 7.87 2.20
N VAL A 388 -19.30 7.64 2.21
CA VAL A 388 -18.65 6.78 3.22
C VAL A 388 -18.54 7.49 4.56
N VAL A 389 -18.08 8.74 4.57
CA VAL A 389 -17.88 9.50 5.82
C VAL A 389 -19.20 9.92 6.42
N GLY A 390 -20.21 10.23 5.60
CA GLY A 390 -21.57 10.49 6.09
C GLY A 390 -22.14 9.30 6.86
N VAL A 391 -22.04 8.09 6.29
CA VAL A 391 -22.49 6.86 6.97
C VAL A 391 -21.61 6.55 8.19
N ALA A 392 -20.29 6.64 8.07
CA ALA A 392 -19.36 6.35 9.17
C ALA A 392 -19.58 7.30 10.36
N ALA A 393 -19.76 8.60 10.10
CA ALA A 393 -20.00 9.59 11.15
C ALA A 393 -21.29 9.30 11.94
N LEU A 394 -22.36 8.89 11.23
CA LEU A 394 -23.61 8.46 11.87
C LEU A 394 -23.41 7.22 12.75
N LEU A 395 -22.70 6.20 12.24
CA LEU A 395 -22.43 4.96 12.97
C LEU A 395 -21.51 5.17 14.19
N MET A 396 -20.57 6.11 14.09
CA MET A 396 -19.58 6.40 15.14
C MET A 396 -20.00 7.54 16.08
N ALA A 397 -21.23 8.06 15.94
CA ALA A 397 -21.74 9.21 16.69
C ALA A 397 -20.81 10.45 16.64
N VAL A 398 -20.10 10.63 15.53
CA VAL A 398 -19.28 11.84 15.26
C VAL A 398 -20.17 12.87 14.57
N PRO A 399 -20.06 14.18 14.90
CA PRO A 399 -20.85 15.20 14.21
C PRO A 399 -20.61 15.12 12.67
N PRO A 400 -21.65 14.88 11.86
CA PRO A 400 -21.46 14.57 10.44
C PRO A 400 -20.85 15.75 9.67
N GLY A 401 -21.17 16.99 10.05
CA GLY A 401 -20.61 18.19 9.44
C GLY A 401 -19.09 18.30 9.61
N SER A 402 -18.56 17.97 10.79
CA SER A 402 -17.12 18.05 11.05
C SER A 402 -16.36 16.94 10.32
N ALA A 403 -16.88 15.72 10.36
CA ALA A 403 -16.31 14.57 9.67
C ALA A 403 -16.26 14.76 8.16
N VAL A 404 -17.39 15.18 7.56
CA VAL A 404 -17.49 15.45 6.13
C VAL A 404 -16.56 16.59 5.73
N LEU A 405 -16.50 17.69 6.49
CA LEU A 405 -15.61 18.81 6.18
C LEU A 405 -14.14 18.38 6.20
N SER A 406 -13.68 17.71 7.26
CA SER A 406 -12.31 17.19 7.35
C SER A 406 -11.97 16.25 6.20
N ALA A 407 -12.88 15.35 5.84
CA ALA A 407 -12.68 14.41 4.74
C ALA A 407 -12.60 15.10 3.38
N LEU A 408 -13.53 16.02 3.09
CA LEU A 408 -13.52 16.78 1.84
C LEU A 408 -12.25 17.62 1.70
N LEU A 409 -11.82 18.28 2.78
CA LEU A 409 -10.57 19.02 2.80
C LEU A 409 -9.37 18.09 2.55
N LEU A 410 -9.29 16.95 3.23
CA LEU A 410 -8.26 15.94 2.95
C LEU A 410 -8.26 15.53 1.47
N GLY A 411 -9.42 15.19 0.90
CA GLY A 411 -9.55 14.77 -0.49
C GLY A 411 -9.12 15.85 -1.49
N VAL A 412 -9.57 17.09 -1.30
CA VAL A 412 -9.23 18.22 -2.17
C VAL A 412 -7.75 18.54 -2.12
N PHE A 413 -7.15 18.61 -0.92
CA PHE A 413 -5.72 18.89 -0.80
C PHE A 413 -4.85 17.70 -1.22
N ALA A 414 -5.31 16.46 -1.05
CA ALA A 414 -4.63 15.28 -1.60
C ALA A 414 -4.62 15.29 -3.14
N LEU A 415 -5.67 15.79 -3.78
CA LEU A 415 -5.64 16.10 -5.22
C LEU A 415 -4.65 17.21 -5.55
N GLY A 416 -4.56 18.26 -4.71
CA GLY A 416 -3.51 19.28 -4.82
C GLY A 416 -2.10 18.69 -4.77
N ILE A 417 -1.85 17.75 -3.85
CA ILE A 417 -0.58 16.99 -3.79
C ILE A 417 -0.37 16.18 -5.07
N ARG A 418 -1.42 15.55 -5.62
CA ARG A 418 -1.33 14.83 -6.92
C ARG A 418 -0.97 15.76 -8.08
N VAL A 419 -1.53 16.97 -8.14
CA VAL A 419 -1.16 18.01 -9.12
C VAL A 419 0.30 18.41 -8.94
N SER A 420 0.68 18.77 -7.72
CA SER A 420 2.05 19.16 -7.37
C SER A 420 3.06 18.07 -7.75
N ASN A 421 2.71 16.80 -7.53
CA ASN A 421 3.55 15.65 -7.87
C ASN A 421 3.58 15.38 -9.38
N ALA A 422 2.49 15.62 -10.11
CA ALA A 422 2.46 15.45 -11.57
C ALA A 422 3.31 16.51 -12.29
N VAL A 423 3.28 17.76 -11.81
CA VAL A 423 4.04 18.89 -12.41
C VAL A 423 5.52 18.87 -12.02
N LYS A 424 5.87 18.15 -10.95
CA LYS A 424 7.25 18.06 -10.44
C LYS A 424 8.29 17.63 -11.47
N GLY A 425 7.90 16.79 -12.44
CA GLY A 425 8.81 16.25 -13.45
C GLY A 425 9.79 15.21 -12.91
N PRO A 426 10.71 14.72 -13.78
CA PRO A 426 11.75 13.78 -13.36
C PRO A 426 12.74 14.44 -12.40
N MET A 427 13.44 13.61 -11.63
CA MET A 427 14.49 14.11 -10.73
C MET A 427 15.62 14.76 -11.53
N PRO A 428 16.03 16.01 -11.22
CA PRO A 428 17.14 16.66 -11.89
C PRO A 428 18.43 15.84 -11.80
N THR A 429 19.20 15.78 -12.87
CA THR A 429 20.49 15.07 -12.91
C THR A 429 21.51 15.67 -11.94
N THR A 430 21.38 16.94 -11.59
CA THR A 430 22.19 17.60 -10.54
C THR A 430 21.99 16.96 -9.17
N LEU A 431 20.81 16.40 -8.88
CA LEU A 431 20.55 15.67 -7.63
C LEU A 431 21.15 14.26 -7.63
N LEU A 432 21.56 13.75 -8.80
CA LEU A 432 22.23 12.46 -8.94
C LEU A 432 23.75 12.57 -8.80
N ALA A 433 24.32 13.78 -8.91
CA ALA A 433 25.74 14.00 -8.72
C ALA A 433 26.11 13.84 -7.23
N PRO A 434 26.99 12.90 -6.87
CA PRO A 434 27.39 12.73 -5.48
C PRO A 434 28.17 13.97 -5.00
N MET A 435 27.87 14.45 -3.80
CA MET A 435 28.63 15.51 -3.15
C MET A 435 29.51 14.90 -2.06
N PRO A 436 30.82 14.70 -2.29
CA PRO A 436 31.67 14.10 -1.27
C PRO A 436 31.79 15.07 -0.08
N THR A 437 31.25 14.68 1.07
CA THR A 437 31.48 15.37 2.35
C THR A 437 32.11 14.39 3.36
N PRO A 438 32.77 14.89 4.42
CA PRO A 438 33.31 14.03 5.48
C PRO A 438 32.26 13.13 6.15
N MET A 439 30.97 13.51 6.08
CA MET A 439 29.85 12.77 6.66
C MET A 439 29.13 11.85 5.65
N GLY A 440 29.65 11.72 4.42
CA GLY A 440 29.03 10.97 3.33
C GLY A 440 28.42 11.86 2.24
N ASP A 441 27.53 11.31 1.42
CA ASP A 441 26.85 12.04 0.35
C ASP A 441 25.49 12.57 0.83
N PRO A 442 25.36 13.88 1.19
CA PRO A 442 24.09 14.46 1.62
C PRO A 442 23.03 14.44 0.51
N MET A 443 23.45 14.30 -0.75
CA MET A 443 22.53 14.20 -1.89
C MET A 443 21.67 12.94 -1.82
N ALA A 444 22.09 11.90 -1.10
CA ALA A 444 21.24 10.74 -0.82
C ALA A 444 19.96 11.13 -0.05
N ALA A 445 20.09 11.97 1.00
CA ALA A 445 18.95 12.45 1.77
C ALA A 445 18.03 13.35 0.94
N VAL A 446 18.61 14.25 0.14
CA VAL A 446 17.86 15.13 -0.77
C VAL A 446 17.08 14.31 -1.81
N ARG A 447 17.68 13.24 -2.35
CA ARG A 447 17.00 12.31 -3.27
C ARG A 447 15.82 11.58 -2.60
N VAL A 448 15.98 11.15 -1.36
CA VAL A 448 14.89 10.51 -0.59
C VAL A 448 13.76 11.51 -0.32
N ILE A 449 14.07 12.74 0.11
CA ILE A 449 13.09 13.79 0.30
C ILE A 449 12.39 14.10 -1.02
N TRP A 450 13.13 14.25 -2.11
CA TRP A 450 12.56 14.42 -3.43
C TRP A 450 11.65 13.25 -3.81
N ALA A 451 12.00 12.01 -3.52
CA ALA A 451 11.17 10.90 -3.95
C ALA A 451 9.92 10.68 -3.08
N LEU A 452 9.96 11.09 -1.81
CA LEU A 452 8.90 10.82 -0.82
C LEU A 452 8.09 12.04 -0.38
N ASP A 453 8.43 13.25 -0.82
CA ASP A 453 7.76 14.48 -0.37
C ASP A 453 6.23 14.46 -0.51
N ALA A 454 5.68 13.95 -1.61
CA ALA A 454 4.25 13.84 -1.81
C ALA A 454 3.59 12.88 -0.80
N LEU A 455 4.29 11.80 -0.45
CA LEU A 455 3.83 10.84 0.56
C LEU A 455 3.88 11.45 1.97
N VAL A 456 4.97 12.17 2.28
CA VAL A 456 5.13 12.88 3.56
C VAL A 456 4.07 13.98 3.71
N LEU A 457 3.86 14.80 2.67
CA LEU A 457 2.81 15.82 2.66
C LEU A 457 1.42 15.20 2.81
N ALA A 458 1.18 14.03 2.21
CA ALA A 458 -0.09 13.33 2.36
C ALA A 458 -0.31 12.84 3.80
N ALA A 459 0.72 12.27 4.44
CA ALA A 459 0.65 11.87 5.84
C ALA A 459 0.42 13.07 6.77
N LEU A 460 1.16 14.17 6.58
CA LEU A 460 0.99 15.39 7.37
C LEU A 460 -0.40 16.02 7.15
N LEU A 461 -0.89 16.06 5.92
CA LEU A 461 -2.22 16.55 5.59
C LEU A 461 -3.30 15.72 6.28
N GLY A 462 -3.16 14.39 6.27
CA GLY A 462 -4.08 13.49 6.94
C GLY A 462 -4.10 13.69 8.46
N ALA A 463 -2.94 13.78 9.10
CA ALA A 463 -2.83 14.09 10.53
C ALA A 463 -3.43 15.45 10.87
N ALA A 464 -3.17 16.47 10.03
CA ALA A 464 -3.72 17.81 10.22
C ALA A 464 -5.25 17.85 10.01
N ALA A 465 -5.78 17.07 9.06
CA ALA A 465 -7.22 16.96 8.82
C ALA A 465 -7.97 16.28 9.98
N ALA A 466 -7.34 15.29 10.62
CA ALA A 466 -7.87 14.65 11.83
C ALA A 466 -7.86 15.61 13.04
N SER A 467 -6.91 16.53 13.08
CA SER A 467 -6.79 17.57 14.12
C SER A 467 -7.36 18.93 13.71
N LEU A 468 -8.18 19.00 12.66
CA LEU A 468 -8.61 20.27 12.05
C LEU A 468 -9.28 21.22 13.06
N PHE A 469 -10.14 20.68 13.93
CA PHE A 469 -10.94 21.47 14.85
C PHE A 469 -10.21 21.82 16.15
N SER A 470 -9.18 21.04 16.51
CA SER A 470 -8.34 21.32 17.69
C SER A 470 -7.12 22.16 17.34
N MET A 471 -6.58 22.04 16.13
CA MET A 471 -5.38 22.73 15.65
C MET A 471 -5.59 23.28 14.23
N PRO A 472 -6.53 24.23 14.02
CA PRO A 472 -6.86 24.73 12.68
C PRO A 472 -5.67 25.39 11.96
N LEU A 473 -4.76 26.01 12.72
CA LEU A 473 -3.53 26.61 12.19
C LEU A 473 -2.56 25.57 11.61
N LEU A 474 -2.51 24.35 12.17
CA LEU A 474 -1.69 23.26 11.62
C LEU A 474 -2.19 22.89 10.22
N PHE A 475 -3.51 22.71 10.07
CA PHE A 475 -4.11 22.44 8.77
C PHE A 475 -3.87 23.57 7.78
N ALA A 476 -4.10 24.82 8.20
CA ALA A 476 -3.85 25.99 7.35
C ALA A 476 -2.39 26.06 6.89
N GLY A 477 -1.43 25.81 7.78
CA GLY A 477 0.00 25.78 7.45
C GLY A 477 0.34 24.71 6.40
N ILE A 478 -0.18 23.49 6.58
CA ILE A 478 0.03 22.40 5.60
C ILE A 478 -0.66 22.70 4.27
N ALA A 479 -1.87 23.26 4.29
CA ALA A 479 -2.60 23.70 3.10
C ALA A 479 -1.81 24.76 2.31
N VAL A 480 -1.27 25.77 2.99
CA VAL A 480 -0.40 26.80 2.39
C VAL A 480 0.87 26.17 1.81
N ALA A 481 1.50 25.22 2.50
CA ALA A 481 2.67 24.52 1.98
C ALA A 481 2.36 23.72 0.70
N ILE A 482 1.20 23.03 0.64
CA ILE A 482 0.77 22.29 -0.56
C ILE A 482 0.53 23.24 -1.73
N VAL A 483 -0.22 24.33 -1.51
CA VAL A 483 -0.51 25.32 -2.55
C VAL A 483 0.77 26.03 -3.02
N GLY A 484 1.62 26.45 -2.08
CA GLY A 484 2.89 27.11 -2.36
C GLY A 484 3.85 26.22 -3.15
N THR A 485 3.99 24.94 -2.76
CA THR A 485 4.83 23.98 -3.49
C THR A 485 4.28 23.70 -4.90
N ALA A 486 2.96 23.56 -5.04
CA ALA A 486 2.32 23.39 -6.35
C ALA A 486 2.55 24.61 -7.26
N ALA A 487 2.36 25.82 -6.72
CA ALA A 487 2.56 27.08 -7.44
C ALA A 487 4.04 27.27 -7.85
N MET A 488 4.97 27.01 -6.94
CA MET A 488 6.40 27.09 -7.21
C MET A 488 6.82 26.11 -8.32
N ARG A 489 6.34 24.86 -8.28
CA ARG A 489 6.59 23.87 -9.34
C ARG A 489 5.99 24.29 -10.66
N TRP A 490 4.79 24.83 -10.63
CA TRP A 490 4.13 25.35 -11.83
C TRP A 490 4.95 26.46 -12.48
N GLN A 491 5.54 27.36 -11.69
CA GLN A 491 6.39 28.45 -12.19
C GLN A 491 7.72 27.94 -12.77
N ARG A 492 8.34 26.96 -12.10
CA ARG A 492 9.66 26.38 -12.46
C ARG A 492 9.61 25.28 -13.52
N ARG A 493 8.45 25.04 -14.15
CA ARG A 493 8.32 23.98 -15.17
C ARG A 493 9.00 24.30 -16.50
N ARG A 494 9.45 25.55 -16.69
CA ARG A 494 10.09 26.05 -17.92
C ARG A 494 11.58 26.13 -17.74
#